data_AF-A0A1G7K337-F1
#
_entry.id   AF-A0A1G7K337-F1
#
_cell.length_a   1.000
_cell.length_b   1.000
_cell.length_c   1.000
_cell.angle_alpha   90.00
_cell.angle_beta   90.00
_cell.angle_gamma   90.00
#
_symmetry.space_group_name_H-M   'P 1'
#
loop_
_entity.id
_entity.type
_entity.pdbx_description
1 polymer ?
#
loop_
_entity_poly.entity_id
_entity_poly.type
_entity_poly.pdbx_seq_one_letter_code
_entity_poly.pdbx_strand_id
1 'polypeptide(L)'
;MRKLKILKTAFKATIFYSLIRLLVLIIFRIADLYDFLHFHYSNDLAWIFLTIIFPLSTAILIALKVKSKFLTDLGKFFLPLLIIVTITGYGFNKSYWGHIIKRPSVFSELKDATEILSITEANKDFNSSKFEISKDTIKYYDHDYFLDLYYKNFERPFMQFGALGQRGNLYQYKDIAENSNLKLLKEELKVVETLILNSGFLVKPDESYEEYGNQLNIQIIEFTTSGEQGYLISKSIEDRKKPLFDYDSKYLFVTINSGQLENDHYPIYEFLIEDNEIVKKQKYFYDLAGIEGAEYSLLAPIAETTILILSLILFGIYKLIIKLRKNWLQHRI
;
A
#
# COMPACT_ATOMS: atom_id res chain seq x y z
N MET A 1 30.54 -22.45 20.47
CA MET A 1 30.52 -21.15 21.21
C MET A 1 29.87 -19.99 20.42
N ARG A 2 30.22 -19.77 19.14
CA ARG A 2 29.71 -18.65 18.31
C ARG A 2 28.18 -18.68 18.07
N LYS A 3 27.60 -19.85 17.79
CA LYS A 3 26.14 -20.03 17.57
C LYS A 3 25.29 -19.59 18.78
N LEU A 4 25.70 -19.96 20.00
CA LEU A 4 25.00 -19.57 21.23
C LEU A 4 25.05 -18.06 21.48
N LYS A 5 26.15 -17.40 21.08
CA LYS A 5 26.28 -15.94 21.18
C LYS A 5 25.33 -15.22 20.21
N ILE A 6 25.22 -15.71 18.98
CA ILE A 6 24.31 -15.17 17.96
C ILE A 6 22.86 -15.27 18.43
N LEU A 7 22.45 -16.44 18.91
CA LEU A 7 21.07 -16.67 19.36
C LEU A 7 20.70 -15.79 20.55
N LYS A 8 21.61 -15.61 21.52
CA LYS A 8 21.41 -14.69 22.66
C LYS A 8 21.26 -13.23 22.21
N THR A 9 22.00 -12.82 21.17
CA THR A 9 21.84 -11.49 20.58
C THR A 9 20.47 -11.36 19.92
N ALA A 10 20.04 -12.36 19.13
CA ALA A 10 18.74 -12.35 18.46
C ALA A 10 17.58 -12.22 19.45
N PHE A 11 17.58 -12.98 20.56
CA PHE A 11 16.53 -12.87 21.59
C PHE A 11 16.44 -11.47 22.21
N LYS A 12 17.57 -10.80 22.44
CA LYS A 12 17.54 -9.42 22.96
C LYS A 12 17.09 -8.43 21.88
N ALA A 13 17.51 -8.65 20.63
CA ALA A 13 17.20 -7.78 19.51
C ALA A 13 15.69 -7.72 19.25
N THR A 14 14.93 -8.81 19.45
CA THR A 14 13.47 -8.80 19.24
C THR A 14 12.77 -7.82 20.18
N ILE A 15 13.18 -7.74 21.45
CA ILE A 15 12.66 -6.76 22.41
C ILE A 15 12.92 -5.33 21.93
N PHE A 16 14.17 -5.03 21.58
CA PHE A 16 14.53 -3.69 21.11
C PHE A 16 13.87 -3.34 19.78
N TYR A 17 13.69 -4.31 18.88
CA TYR A 17 13.04 -4.13 17.59
C TYR A 17 11.61 -3.60 17.76
N SER A 18 10.79 -4.25 18.58
CA SER A 18 9.41 -3.81 18.83
C SER A 18 9.35 -2.41 19.46
N LEU A 19 10.23 -2.12 20.42
CA LEU A 19 10.31 -0.79 21.04
C LEU A 19 10.73 0.30 20.05
N ILE A 20 11.71 0.03 19.19
CA ILE A 20 12.17 1.00 18.18
C ILE A 20 11.10 1.21 17.12
N ARG A 21 10.40 0.16 16.69
CA ARG A 21 9.28 0.32 15.74
C ARG A 21 8.16 1.18 16.28
N LEU A 22 7.78 1.01 17.55
CA LEU A 22 6.79 1.88 18.18
C LEU A 22 7.29 3.33 18.26
N LEU A 23 8.56 3.54 18.60
CA LEU A 23 9.16 4.86 18.64
C LEU A 23 9.18 5.53 17.26
N VAL A 24 9.53 4.78 16.19
CA VAL A 24 9.44 5.27 14.81
C VAL A 24 8.01 5.67 14.48
N LEU A 25 7.02 4.82 14.79
CA LEU A 25 5.61 5.15 14.55
C LEU A 25 5.19 6.44 15.25
N ILE A 26 5.55 6.61 16.53
CA ILE A 26 5.24 7.81 17.32
C ILE A 26 5.89 9.05 16.70
N ILE A 27 7.17 8.98 16.32
CA ILE A 27 7.89 10.11 15.71
C ILE A 27 7.23 10.53 14.40
N PHE A 28 6.92 9.58 13.51
CA PHE A 28 6.28 9.89 12.23
C PHE A 28 4.89 10.48 12.40
N ARG A 29 4.14 10.03 13.41
CA ARG A 29 2.84 10.61 13.74
C ARG A 29 2.94 12.03 14.29
N ILE A 30 3.92 12.32 15.15
CA ILE A 30 4.15 13.68 15.69
C ILE A 30 4.64 14.64 14.61
N ALA A 31 5.45 14.15 13.66
CA ALA A 31 6.00 14.94 12.57
C ALA A 31 5.03 15.15 11.39
N ASP A 32 3.79 14.66 11.48
CA ASP A 32 2.80 14.69 10.40
C ASP A 32 3.29 14.04 9.08
N LEU A 33 4.19 13.05 9.21
CA LEU A 33 4.72 12.25 8.10
C LEU A 33 4.02 10.90 7.99
N TYR A 34 2.90 10.75 8.69
CA TYR A 34 2.18 9.49 8.85
C TYR A 34 1.65 8.97 7.52
N ASP A 35 0.87 9.79 6.81
CA ASP A 35 0.27 9.41 5.53
C ASP A 35 1.34 9.24 4.45
N PHE A 36 2.37 10.10 4.48
CA PHE A 36 3.52 9.96 3.60
C PHE A 36 4.23 8.62 3.76
N LEU A 37 4.38 8.13 5.00
CA LEU A 37 5.04 6.86 5.22
C LEU A 37 4.13 5.69 4.81
N HIS A 38 2.86 5.69 5.23
CA HIS A 38 2.00 4.51 5.16
C HIS A 38 1.17 4.41 3.88
N PHE A 39 0.69 5.53 3.35
CA PHE A 39 -0.26 5.54 2.23
C PHE A 39 0.33 6.12 0.94
N HIS A 40 1.51 6.72 0.99
CA HIS A 40 2.13 7.27 -0.21
C HIS A 40 2.44 6.19 -1.25
N TYR A 41 1.99 6.49 -2.46
CA TYR A 41 1.89 5.62 -3.62
C TYR A 41 3.23 5.14 -4.21
N SER A 42 4.37 5.69 -3.76
CA SER A 42 5.69 5.40 -4.34
C SER A 42 6.78 5.04 -3.33
N ASN A 43 6.47 5.08 -2.03
CA ASN A 43 7.45 5.09 -0.96
C ASN A 43 7.87 3.71 -0.43
N ASP A 44 7.73 2.62 -1.19
CA ASP A 44 7.98 1.27 -0.66
C ASP A 44 9.40 1.09 -0.13
N LEU A 45 10.42 1.61 -0.82
CA LEU A 45 11.81 1.52 -0.34
C LEU A 45 12.02 2.32 0.95
N ALA A 46 11.54 3.57 0.99
CA ALA A 46 11.66 4.42 2.17
C ALA A 46 10.93 3.79 3.35
N TRP A 47 9.73 3.25 3.11
CA TRP A 47 8.96 2.53 4.11
C TRP A 47 9.69 1.29 4.62
N ILE A 48 10.18 0.40 3.74
CA ILE A 48 10.94 -0.80 4.13
C ILE A 48 12.16 -0.41 4.96
N PHE A 49 12.89 0.62 4.53
CA PHE A 49 14.07 1.08 5.25
C PHE A 49 13.70 1.57 6.66
N LEU A 50 12.74 2.48 6.77
CA LEU A 50 12.38 3.15 8.02
C LEU A 50 11.66 2.25 9.01
N THR A 51 10.84 1.29 8.53
CA THR A 51 9.98 0.46 9.40
C THR A 51 10.53 -0.94 9.66
N ILE A 52 11.43 -1.44 8.80
CA ILE A 52 12.00 -2.79 8.93
C ILE A 52 13.52 -2.74 9.14
N ILE A 53 14.27 -2.20 8.16
CA ILE A 53 15.74 -2.30 8.15
C ILE A 53 16.35 -1.49 9.28
N PHE A 54 15.95 -0.23 9.45
CA PHE A 54 16.47 0.66 10.46
C PHE A 54 16.17 0.17 11.89
N PRO A 55 14.92 -0.23 12.24
CA PRO A 55 14.63 -0.78 13.56
C PRO A 55 15.40 -2.08 13.84
N LEU A 56 15.48 -2.99 12.87
CA LEU A 56 16.18 -4.27 13.03
C LEU A 56 17.68 -4.07 13.25
N SER A 57 18.31 -3.25 12.41
CA SER A 57 19.75 -2.96 12.49
C SER A 57 20.10 -2.30 13.82
N THR A 58 19.31 -1.30 14.23
CA THR A 58 19.50 -0.59 15.50
C THR A 58 19.30 -1.53 16.69
N ALA A 59 18.27 -2.38 16.65
CA ALA A 59 18.01 -3.37 17.70
C ALA A 59 19.16 -4.37 17.87
N ILE A 60 19.75 -4.84 16.77
CA ILE A 60 20.92 -5.74 16.79
C ILE A 60 22.13 -5.03 17.42
N LEU A 61 22.41 -3.78 17.03
CA LEU A 61 23.53 -3.01 17.57
C LEU A 61 23.41 -2.79 19.09
N ILE A 62 22.21 -2.45 19.58
CA ILE A 62 21.92 -2.32 21.01
C ILE A 62 22.07 -3.68 21.71
N ALA A 63 21.48 -4.73 21.13
CA ALA A 63 21.55 -6.08 21.69
C ALA A 63 22.99 -6.59 21.83
N LEU A 64 23.91 -6.24 20.92
CA LEU A 64 25.32 -6.61 21.03
C LEU A 64 26.01 -5.97 22.25
N LYS A 65 25.65 -4.73 22.60
CA LYS A 65 26.24 -3.99 23.72
C LYS A 65 25.63 -4.36 25.07
N VAL A 66 24.35 -4.72 25.11
CA VAL A 66 23.63 -4.99 26.37
C VAL A 66 23.92 -6.39 26.91
N LYS A 67 24.51 -6.46 28.11
CA LYS A 67 24.75 -7.72 28.85
C LYS A 67 23.66 -7.94 29.90
N SER A 68 22.51 -8.50 29.48
CA SER A 68 21.42 -8.83 30.41
C SER A 68 20.90 -10.26 30.18
N LYS A 69 20.99 -11.09 31.24
CA LYS A 69 20.39 -12.43 31.26
C LYS A 69 18.87 -12.34 31.26
N PHE A 70 18.30 -11.37 31.99
CA PHE A 70 16.87 -11.11 32.02
C PHE A 70 16.31 -10.87 30.62
N LEU A 71 16.89 -9.93 29.86
CA LEU A 71 16.44 -9.63 28.50
C LEU A 71 16.61 -10.83 27.55
N THR A 72 17.67 -11.62 27.75
CA THR A 72 17.88 -12.84 26.96
C THR A 72 16.78 -13.87 27.22
N ASP A 73 16.41 -14.07 28.49
CA ASP A 73 15.39 -15.05 28.88
C ASP A 73 13.97 -14.56 28.55
N LEU A 74 13.68 -13.26 28.71
CA LEU A 74 12.43 -12.65 28.25
C LEU A 74 12.32 -12.76 26.73
N GLY A 75 13.40 -12.48 25.99
CA GLY A 75 13.44 -12.57 24.53
C GLY A 75 13.17 -13.96 23.97
N LYS A 76 13.60 -15.02 24.68
CA LYS A 76 13.25 -16.41 24.33
C LYS A 76 11.74 -16.67 24.41
N PHE A 77 11.09 -16.07 25.39
CA PHE A 77 9.65 -16.18 25.60
C PHE A 77 8.88 -15.30 24.60
N PHE A 78 9.39 -14.09 24.35
CA PHE A 78 8.76 -13.09 23.49
C PHE A 78 8.85 -13.42 21.99
N LEU A 79 10.00 -13.90 21.51
CA LEU A 79 10.21 -14.12 20.07
C LEU A 79 9.14 -15.04 19.41
N PRO A 80 8.77 -16.20 19.98
CA PRO A 80 7.70 -17.02 19.43
C PRO A 80 6.35 -16.29 19.33
N LEU A 81 6.00 -15.51 20.36
CA LEU A 81 4.76 -14.72 20.38
C LEU A 81 4.78 -13.62 19.32
N LEU A 82 5.92 -12.95 19.16
CA LEU A 82 6.15 -11.95 18.12
C LEU A 82 5.96 -12.55 16.72
N ILE A 83 6.50 -13.74 16.46
CA ILE A 83 6.32 -14.45 15.18
C ILE A 83 4.83 -14.78 14.94
N ILE A 84 4.13 -15.29 15.95
CA ILE A 84 2.70 -15.63 15.83
C ILE A 84 1.88 -14.38 15.50
N VAL A 85 2.07 -13.29 16.25
CA VAL A 85 1.38 -12.01 16.01
C VAL A 85 1.67 -11.48 14.60
N THR A 86 2.92 -11.61 14.13
CA THR A 86 3.32 -11.18 12.78
C THR A 86 2.60 -11.97 11.69
N ILE A 87 2.60 -13.31 11.80
CA ILE A 87 1.95 -14.20 10.82
C ILE A 87 0.44 -13.98 10.79
N THR A 88 -0.19 -13.89 11.96
CA THR A 88 -1.63 -13.63 12.06
C THR A 88 -1.98 -12.25 11.47
N GLY A 89 -1.17 -11.24 11.77
CA GLY A 89 -1.32 -9.90 11.20
C GLY A 89 -1.22 -9.88 9.67
N TYR A 90 -0.25 -10.60 9.11
CA TYR A 90 -0.12 -10.77 7.65
C TYR A 90 -1.32 -11.47 7.03
N GLY A 91 -1.81 -12.53 7.66
CA GLY A 91 -2.99 -13.26 7.20
C GLY A 91 -4.24 -12.38 7.19
N PHE A 92 -4.48 -11.67 8.29
CA PHE A 92 -5.59 -10.71 8.40
C PHE A 92 -5.48 -9.60 7.35
N ASN A 93 -4.32 -8.98 7.23
CA ASN A 93 -4.12 -7.86 6.30
C ASN A 93 -4.32 -8.28 4.85
N LYS A 94 -3.81 -9.46 4.46
CA LYS A 94 -3.98 -9.99 3.12
C LYS A 94 -5.45 -10.31 2.83
N SER A 95 -6.15 -10.88 3.80
CA SER A 95 -7.56 -11.27 3.64
C SER A 95 -8.49 -10.06 3.54
N TYR A 96 -8.26 -9.06 4.40
CA TYR A 96 -9.10 -7.87 4.48
C TYR A 96 -8.64 -6.83 3.44
N TRP A 97 -7.43 -6.28 3.58
CA TRP A 97 -6.96 -5.18 2.74
C TRP A 97 -6.39 -5.59 1.36
N GLY A 98 -6.24 -6.88 1.08
CA GLY A 98 -5.75 -7.39 -0.22
C GLY A 98 -4.23 -7.43 -0.37
N HIS A 99 -3.46 -6.90 0.59
CA HIS A 99 -2.00 -6.89 0.61
C HIS A 99 -1.43 -7.38 1.94
N ILE A 100 -0.17 -7.81 1.99
CA ILE A 100 0.38 -8.46 3.20
C ILE A 100 0.83 -7.45 4.26
N ILE A 101 1.44 -6.33 3.84
CA ILE A 101 2.19 -5.45 4.75
C ILE A 101 1.71 -4.00 4.64
N LYS A 102 1.81 -3.43 3.45
CA LYS A 102 1.47 -2.05 3.11
C LYS A 102 0.71 -2.07 1.78
N ARG A 103 -0.20 -1.11 1.60
CA ARG A 103 -0.86 -0.85 0.32
C ARG A 103 0.17 -0.83 -0.82
N PRO A 104 -0.09 -1.52 -1.94
CA PRO A 104 0.87 -1.62 -3.04
C PRO A 104 1.17 -0.25 -3.62
N SER A 105 2.40 0.03 -4.02
CA SER A 105 2.73 1.23 -4.80
C SER A 105 2.10 1.20 -6.20
N VAL A 106 1.98 2.36 -6.85
CA VAL A 106 1.67 2.42 -8.28
C VAL A 106 2.76 1.71 -9.08
N PHE A 107 2.42 1.23 -10.27
CA PHE A 107 3.37 0.53 -11.13
C PHE A 107 4.57 1.41 -11.48
N SER A 108 5.75 0.79 -11.58
CA SER A 108 7.03 1.47 -11.82
C SER A 108 7.03 2.28 -13.11
N GLU A 109 6.28 1.85 -14.13
CA GLU A 109 6.16 2.51 -15.42
C GLU A 109 5.62 3.94 -15.30
N LEU A 110 4.77 4.21 -14.32
CA LEU A 110 4.31 5.58 -14.04
C LEU A 110 5.43 6.50 -13.53
N LYS A 111 6.51 5.96 -12.96
CA LYS A 111 7.70 6.71 -12.52
C LYS A 111 8.59 7.11 -13.70
N ASP A 112 8.50 6.34 -14.78
CA ASP A 112 9.25 6.55 -16.02
C ASP A 112 8.38 7.22 -17.10
N ALA A 113 7.14 7.57 -16.77
CA ALA A 113 6.23 8.29 -17.66
C ALA A 113 6.89 9.57 -18.16
N THR A 114 6.67 9.86 -19.44
CA THR A 114 7.18 11.05 -20.13
C THR A 114 6.05 11.93 -20.64
N GLU A 115 4.95 11.32 -21.09
CA GLU A 115 3.84 12.05 -21.70
C GLU A 115 2.51 11.33 -21.46
N ILE A 116 1.44 12.09 -21.23
CA ILE A 116 0.06 11.61 -21.19
C ILE A 116 -0.55 11.88 -22.57
N LEU A 117 -1.13 10.84 -23.17
CA LEU A 117 -1.78 10.92 -24.48
C LEU A 117 -3.30 11.06 -24.38
N SER A 118 -3.92 10.41 -23.40
CA SER A 118 -5.36 10.51 -23.16
C SER A 118 -5.71 10.18 -21.72
N ILE A 119 -6.82 10.76 -21.25
CA ILE A 119 -7.45 10.41 -19.96
C ILE A 119 -8.94 10.22 -20.22
N THR A 120 -9.40 8.98 -20.13
CA THR A 120 -10.79 8.60 -20.41
C THR A 120 -11.47 8.09 -19.15
N GLU A 121 -12.61 8.68 -18.81
CA GLU A 121 -13.48 8.20 -17.74
C GLU A 121 -14.62 7.36 -18.33
N ALA A 122 -14.91 6.23 -17.69
CA ALA A 122 -15.99 5.34 -18.09
C ALA A 122 -16.67 4.76 -16.86
N ASN A 123 -17.95 4.41 -17.01
CA ASN A 123 -18.72 3.72 -15.99
C ASN A 123 -19.28 2.42 -16.57
N LYS A 124 -19.49 1.43 -15.73
CA LYS A 124 -20.19 0.20 -16.09
C LYS A 124 -21.05 -0.26 -14.91
N ASP A 125 -22.30 -0.62 -15.18
CA ASP A 125 -23.05 -1.49 -14.28
C ASP A 125 -22.61 -2.95 -14.52
N PHE A 126 -22.28 -3.71 -13.49
CA PHE A 126 -21.92 -5.13 -13.56
C PHE A 126 -22.93 -5.96 -14.38
N ASN A 127 -24.22 -5.58 -14.36
CA ASN A 127 -25.29 -6.23 -15.11
C ASN A 127 -25.47 -5.67 -16.53
N SER A 128 -24.85 -4.53 -16.85
CA SER A 128 -24.83 -3.96 -18.20
C SER A 128 -23.82 -4.68 -19.10
N SER A 129 -24.14 -4.74 -20.39
CA SER A 129 -23.31 -5.43 -21.39
C SER A 129 -22.05 -4.66 -21.81
N LYS A 130 -21.90 -3.35 -21.49
CA LYS A 130 -20.82 -2.50 -22.04
C LYS A 130 -20.33 -1.42 -21.08
N PHE A 131 -19.05 -1.04 -21.18
CA PHE A 131 -18.53 0.22 -20.63
C PHE A 131 -19.15 1.41 -21.37
N GLU A 132 -19.58 2.43 -20.62
CA GLU A 132 -20.10 3.69 -21.15
C GLU A 132 -19.19 4.83 -20.73
N ILE A 133 -18.76 5.67 -21.67
CA ILE A 133 -17.96 6.87 -21.33
C ILE A 133 -18.79 7.74 -20.38
N SER A 134 -18.26 8.00 -19.19
CA SER A 134 -18.91 8.86 -18.21
C SER A 134 -18.80 10.30 -18.66
N LYS A 135 -19.78 11.14 -18.30
CA LYS A 135 -19.52 12.59 -18.27
C LYS A 135 -18.43 12.80 -17.23
N ASP A 136 -17.35 13.51 -17.55
CA ASP A 136 -16.24 13.75 -16.61
C ASP A 136 -16.81 14.22 -15.27
N THR A 137 -16.78 13.36 -14.24
CA THR A 137 -17.38 13.61 -12.92
C THR A 137 -16.34 13.71 -11.82
N ILE A 138 -15.09 13.33 -12.10
CA ILE A 138 -13.99 13.50 -11.16
C ILE A 138 -13.66 14.99 -11.07
N LYS A 139 -14.09 15.61 -9.97
CA LYS A 139 -13.58 16.92 -9.58
C LYS A 139 -12.12 16.75 -9.18
N TYR A 140 -11.20 17.14 -10.06
CA TYR A 140 -9.80 17.31 -9.71
C TYR A 140 -9.72 18.45 -8.69
N TYR A 141 -9.77 18.12 -7.40
CA TYR A 141 -9.72 19.13 -6.35
C TYR A 141 -8.37 19.86 -6.41
N ASP A 142 -8.40 21.20 -6.54
CA ASP A 142 -7.21 22.07 -6.54
C ASP A 142 -6.47 22.10 -5.20
N HIS A 143 -6.87 21.28 -4.23
CA HIS A 143 -6.33 21.36 -2.88
C HIS A 143 -5.03 20.55 -2.80
N ASP A 144 -3.93 21.28 -2.93
CA ASP A 144 -2.52 20.89 -2.71
C ASP A 144 -2.20 20.40 -1.27
N TYR A 145 -3.20 20.02 -0.49
CA TYR A 145 -3.00 19.46 0.84
C TYR A 145 -3.30 17.95 0.87
N PHE A 146 -2.23 17.22 1.14
CA PHE A 146 -2.07 15.76 1.23
C PHE A 146 -2.84 15.10 2.38
N LEU A 147 -3.90 15.71 2.90
CA LEU A 147 -4.44 15.39 4.23
C LEU A 147 -5.24 14.08 4.33
N ASP A 148 -5.50 13.39 3.21
CA ASP A 148 -6.03 12.03 3.27
C ASP A 148 -5.63 11.23 2.02
N LEU A 149 -4.43 10.65 2.04
CA LEU A 149 -3.96 9.76 0.97
C LEU A 149 -4.70 8.42 0.92
N TYR A 150 -5.46 8.10 1.96
CA TYR A 150 -6.13 6.82 2.08
C TYR A 150 -7.33 6.71 1.12
N TYR A 151 -8.03 7.82 0.85
CA TYR A 151 -9.17 7.85 -0.09
C TYR A 151 -8.83 8.28 -1.51
N LYS A 152 -7.61 8.77 -1.77
CA LYS A 152 -7.17 9.33 -3.07
C LYS A 152 -6.77 8.27 -4.09
N ASN A 153 -7.64 7.31 -4.36
CA ASN A 153 -7.31 6.12 -5.17
C ASN A 153 -7.19 6.42 -6.67
N PHE A 154 -8.02 7.29 -7.24
CA PHE A 154 -7.90 7.71 -8.65
C PHE A 154 -6.77 8.71 -8.86
N GLU A 155 -6.33 9.39 -7.81
CA GLU A 155 -5.34 10.45 -7.90
C GLU A 155 -3.90 9.94 -7.83
N ARG A 156 -3.69 8.68 -7.43
CA ARG A 156 -2.35 8.08 -7.25
C ARG A 156 -1.45 8.23 -8.49
N PRO A 157 -1.92 8.01 -9.73
CA PRO A 157 -1.11 8.24 -10.93
C PRO A 157 -0.75 9.72 -11.11
N PHE A 158 -1.69 10.64 -10.90
CA PHE A 158 -1.44 12.08 -11.04
C PHE A 158 -0.49 12.61 -9.97
N MET A 159 -0.56 12.07 -8.75
CA MET A 159 0.42 12.38 -7.72
C MET A 159 1.83 11.95 -8.15
N GLN A 160 1.96 10.77 -8.76
CA GLN A 160 3.23 10.30 -9.32
C GLN A 160 3.72 11.20 -10.46
N PHE A 161 2.83 11.65 -11.33
CA PHE A 161 3.16 12.62 -12.38
C PHE A 161 3.61 13.97 -11.80
N GLY A 162 2.93 14.48 -10.77
CA GLY A 162 3.34 15.68 -10.05
C GLY A 162 4.75 15.57 -9.45
N ALA A 163 5.12 14.40 -8.93
CA ALA A 163 6.47 14.15 -8.40
C ALA A 163 7.57 14.12 -9.48
N LEU A 164 7.21 13.91 -10.76
CA LEU A 164 8.12 13.99 -11.89
C LEU A 164 8.30 15.42 -12.42
N GLY A 165 7.58 16.39 -11.86
CA GLY A 165 7.70 17.81 -12.17
C GLY A 165 7.22 18.14 -13.60
N GLN A 166 7.99 18.98 -14.29
CA GLN A 166 7.65 19.48 -15.64
C GLN A 166 8.15 18.55 -16.76
N ARG A 167 8.20 17.24 -16.53
CA ARG A 167 8.56 16.27 -17.55
C ARG A 167 7.43 16.19 -18.57
N GLY A 168 7.72 16.50 -19.84
CA GLY A 168 6.72 16.50 -20.92
C GLY A 168 5.46 17.27 -20.55
N ASN A 169 4.29 16.70 -20.85
CA ASN A 169 2.99 17.29 -20.52
C ASN A 169 2.35 16.72 -19.23
N LEU A 170 3.11 15.98 -18.40
CA LEU A 170 2.57 15.25 -17.24
C LEU A 170 1.83 16.14 -16.24
N TYR A 171 2.28 17.39 -16.07
CA TYR A 171 1.67 18.36 -15.17
C TYR A 171 0.36 18.97 -15.71
N GLN A 172 0.05 18.76 -17.00
CA GLN A 172 -1.14 19.27 -17.69
C GLN A 172 -2.28 18.24 -17.71
N TYR A 173 -2.24 17.24 -16.83
CA TYR A 173 -3.24 16.16 -16.79
C TYR A 173 -4.68 16.67 -16.67
N LYS A 174 -4.92 17.83 -16.03
CA LYS A 174 -6.26 18.45 -15.95
C LYS A 174 -6.75 18.90 -17.34
N ASP A 175 -5.92 19.64 -18.08
CA ASP A 175 -6.26 20.11 -19.43
C ASP A 175 -6.48 18.93 -20.39
N ILE A 176 -5.68 17.86 -20.24
CA ILE A 176 -5.80 16.64 -21.03
C ILE A 176 -7.10 15.90 -20.69
N ALA A 177 -7.44 15.82 -19.39
CA ALA A 177 -8.68 15.22 -18.94
C ALA A 177 -9.91 15.98 -19.44
N GLU A 178 -9.90 17.30 -19.54
CA GLU A 178 -11.04 18.07 -20.04
C GLU A 178 -11.19 18.06 -21.58
N ASN A 179 -10.14 17.68 -22.31
CA ASN A 179 -10.13 17.70 -23.76
C ASN A 179 -10.84 16.47 -24.36
N SER A 180 -12.03 16.69 -24.94
CA SER A 180 -12.84 15.64 -25.58
C SER A 180 -12.18 14.98 -26.80
N ASN A 181 -11.22 15.65 -27.45
CA ASN A 181 -10.47 15.07 -28.57
C ASN A 181 -9.37 14.10 -28.10
N LEU A 182 -9.00 14.14 -26.82
CA LEU A 182 -7.99 13.29 -26.20
C LEU A 182 -8.64 12.18 -25.36
N LYS A 183 -9.72 11.59 -25.87
CA LYS A 183 -10.41 10.44 -25.29
C LYS A 183 -10.19 9.20 -26.15
N LEU A 184 -10.21 8.03 -25.52
CA LEU A 184 -10.22 6.76 -26.24
C LEU A 184 -11.50 6.64 -27.08
N LEU A 185 -11.37 6.00 -28.24
CA LEU A 185 -12.52 5.66 -29.07
C LEU A 185 -13.29 4.48 -28.45
N LYS A 186 -14.55 4.33 -28.85
CA LYS A 186 -15.43 3.27 -28.34
C LYS A 186 -14.86 1.87 -28.61
N GLU A 187 -14.19 1.69 -29.75
CA GLU A 187 -13.57 0.44 -30.16
C GLU A 187 -12.39 0.08 -29.26
N GLU A 188 -11.55 1.04 -28.89
CA GLU A 188 -10.43 0.84 -27.96
C GLU A 188 -10.93 0.58 -26.54
N LEU A 189 -11.96 1.31 -26.10
CA LEU A 189 -12.60 1.06 -24.80
C LEU A 189 -13.14 -0.37 -24.69
N LYS A 190 -13.72 -0.90 -25.78
CA LYS A 190 -14.20 -2.28 -25.85
C LYS A 190 -13.07 -3.31 -25.73
N VAL A 191 -11.88 -3.02 -26.29
CA VAL A 191 -10.70 -3.88 -26.11
C VAL A 191 -10.29 -3.91 -24.64
N VAL A 192 -10.18 -2.75 -24.01
CA VAL A 192 -9.86 -2.62 -22.58
C VAL A 192 -10.89 -3.36 -21.71
N GLU A 193 -12.18 -3.15 -21.97
CA GLU A 193 -13.27 -3.87 -21.29
C GLU A 193 -13.10 -5.40 -21.41
N THR A 194 -12.86 -5.89 -22.62
CA THR A 194 -12.71 -7.32 -22.89
C THR A 194 -11.54 -7.90 -22.13
N LEU A 195 -10.39 -7.20 -22.10
CA LEU A 195 -9.21 -7.64 -21.36
C LEU A 195 -9.48 -7.73 -19.86
N ILE A 196 -10.10 -6.69 -19.28
CA ILE A 196 -10.41 -6.62 -17.85
C ILE A 196 -11.40 -7.71 -17.45
N LEU A 197 -12.49 -7.89 -18.19
CA LEU A 197 -13.50 -8.92 -17.89
C LEU A 197 -12.91 -10.33 -18.03
N ASN A 198 -12.15 -10.59 -19.08
CA ASN A 198 -11.50 -11.88 -19.30
C ASN A 198 -10.40 -12.18 -18.27
N SER A 199 -9.89 -11.16 -17.57
CA SER A 199 -8.85 -11.35 -16.54
C SER A 199 -9.34 -12.11 -15.31
N GLY A 200 -10.66 -12.20 -15.10
CA GLY A 200 -11.28 -12.80 -13.91
C GLY A 200 -10.88 -12.13 -12.59
N PHE A 201 -10.33 -10.92 -12.65
CA PHE A 201 -9.72 -10.26 -11.48
C PHE A 201 -10.71 -9.42 -10.67
N LEU A 202 -11.83 -9.02 -11.29
CA LEU A 202 -12.91 -8.29 -10.63
C LEU A 202 -13.69 -9.23 -9.72
N VAL A 203 -13.98 -8.76 -8.51
CA VAL A 203 -14.83 -9.44 -7.53
C VAL A 203 -16.22 -8.84 -7.63
N LYS A 204 -17.24 -9.70 -7.65
CA LYS A 204 -18.64 -9.28 -7.58
C LYS A 204 -19.03 -9.01 -6.12
N PRO A 205 -19.93 -8.05 -5.86
CA PRO A 205 -20.47 -7.84 -4.52
C PRO A 205 -21.23 -9.07 -4.02
N ASP A 206 -21.31 -9.22 -2.70
CA ASP A 206 -22.19 -10.21 -2.09
C ASP A 206 -23.66 -9.89 -2.41
N GLU A 207 -24.54 -10.89 -2.38
CA GLU A 207 -25.96 -10.75 -2.77
C GLU A 207 -26.66 -9.59 -2.04
N SER A 208 -26.34 -9.35 -0.76
CA SER A 208 -26.92 -8.26 0.04
C SER A 208 -26.40 -6.87 -0.32
N TYR A 209 -25.34 -6.77 -1.13
CA TYR A 209 -24.69 -5.52 -1.52
C TYR A 209 -24.76 -5.25 -3.02
N GLU A 210 -25.43 -6.09 -3.82
CA GLU A 210 -25.55 -5.91 -5.27
C GLU A 210 -26.07 -4.51 -5.66
N GLU A 211 -27.06 -3.98 -4.93
CA GLU A 211 -27.60 -2.63 -5.19
C GLU A 211 -26.55 -1.52 -5.09
N TYR A 212 -25.55 -1.70 -4.21
CA TYR A 212 -24.50 -0.72 -3.94
C TYR A 212 -23.20 -1.01 -4.70
N GLY A 213 -22.91 -2.29 -4.94
CA GLY A 213 -21.65 -2.80 -5.49
C GLY A 213 -21.62 -2.91 -7.00
N ASN A 214 -22.77 -2.82 -7.67
CA ASN A 214 -22.87 -3.08 -9.11
C ASN A 214 -22.30 -1.96 -10.00
N GLN A 215 -21.88 -0.82 -9.46
CA GLN A 215 -21.30 0.25 -10.27
C GLN A 215 -19.77 0.23 -10.24
N LEU A 216 -19.17 0.19 -11.43
CA LEU A 216 -17.74 0.35 -11.66
C LEU A 216 -17.48 1.74 -12.22
N ASN A 217 -16.71 2.55 -11.49
CA ASN A 217 -16.14 3.80 -11.98
C ASN A 217 -14.73 3.49 -12.49
N ILE A 218 -14.41 3.92 -13.70
CA ILE A 218 -13.19 3.53 -14.41
C ILE A 218 -12.48 4.77 -14.91
N GLN A 219 -11.17 4.83 -14.68
CA GLN A 219 -10.27 5.83 -15.24
C GLN A 219 -9.19 5.12 -16.05
N ILE A 220 -8.99 5.56 -17.29
CA ILE A 220 -7.98 5.02 -18.20
C ILE A 220 -7.05 6.16 -18.59
N ILE A 221 -5.77 6.02 -18.26
CA ILE A 221 -4.71 6.95 -18.62
C ILE A 221 -3.83 6.28 -19.68
N GLU A 222 -3.82 6.80 -20.89
CA GLU A 222 -2.84 6.44 -21.91
C GLU A 222 -1.59 7.31 -21.73
N PHE A 223 -0.43 6.68 -21.53
CA PHE A 223 0.82 7.39 -21.33
C PHE A 223 1.97 6.67 -22.02
N THR A 224 3.07 7.40 -22.25
CA THR A 224 4.29 6.87 -22.85
C THR A 224 5.47 6.97 -21.90
N THR A 225 6.48 6.15 -22.16
CA THR A 225 7.78 6.20 -21.51
C THR A 225 8.88 6.29 -22.56
N SER A 226 9.93 7.06 -22.27
CA SER A 226 11.11 7.18 -23.12
C SER A 226 12.37 7.16 -22.27
N GLY A 227 13.39 6.43 -22.73
CA GLY A 227 14.72 6.41 -22.15
C GLY A 227 15.45 7.74 -22.27
N GLU A 228 15.04 8.61 -23.20
CA GLU A 228 15.54 9.97 -23.31
C GLU A 228 14.91 10.88 -22.25
N GLN A 229 15.59 10.98 -21.10
CA GLN A 229 15.21 11.92 -20.05
C GLN A 229 15.66 13.34 -20.41
N GLY A 230 14.72 14.21 -20.76
CA GLY A 230 15.00 15.64 -20.71
C GLY A 230 14.16 16.48 -21.65
N TYR A 231 12.91 16.77 -21.27
CA TYR A 231 12.14 17.77 -21.99
C TYR A 231 11.26 18.57 -21.03
N LEU A 232 11.66 19.83 -20.81
CA LEU A 232 10.81 20.91 -20.32
C LEU A 232 9.94 21.35 -21.51
N ILE A 233 8.77 20.75 -21.71
CA ILE A 233 7.81 21.22 -22.71
C ILE A 233 6.57 21.72 -21.99
N SER A 234 6.15 22.93 -22.35
CA SER A 234 5.02 23.60 -21.71
C SER A 234 3.70 23.46 -22.47
N LYS A 235 3.59 22.51 -23.41
CA LYS A 235 2.50 22.45 -24.38
C LYS A 235 1.73 21.14 -24.21
N SER A 236 0.41 21.26 -24.19
CA SER A 236 -0.48 20.11 -24.26
C SER A 236 -0.53 19.61 -25.69
N ILE A 237 -0.79 18.32 -25.87
CA ILE A 237 -1.05 17.75 -27.18
C ILE A 237 -2.46 18.13 -27.64
N GLU A 238 -2.64 18.23 -28.94
CA GLU A 238 -3.97 18.39 -29.55
C GLU A 238 -4.50 17.08 -30.14
N ASP A 239 -3.61 16.13 -30.42
CA ASP A 239 -3.89 14.85 -31.06
C ASP A 239 -3.06 13.74 -30.40
N ARG A 240 -3.73 12.78 -29.75
CA ARG A 240 -3.08 11.64 -29.08
C ARG A 240 -2.27 10.73 -30.02
N LYS A 241 -2.50 10.81 -31.33
CA LYS A 241 -1.71 10.07 -32.33
C LYS A 241 -0.39 10.76 -32.68
N LYS A 242 -0.18 11.97 -32.20
CA LYS A 242 1.02 12.80 -32.44
C LYS A 242 1.61 13.20 -31.09
N PRO A 243 2.27 12.26 -30.38
CA PRO A 243 2.98 12.58 -29.15
C PRO A 243 4.02 13.68 -29.40
N LEU A 244 4.35 14.43 -28.36
CA LEU A 244 5.42 15.44 -28.38
C LEU A 244 6.80 14.79 -28.51
N PHE A 245 6.94 13.55 -28.04
CA PHE A 245 8.20 12.82 -28.00
C PHE A 245 8.11 11.47 -28.69
N ASP A 246 9.24 11.03 -29.23
CA ASP A 246 9.46 9.63 -29.52
C ASP A 246 9.49 8.84 -28.21
N TYR A 247 8.85 7.66 -28.21
CA TYR A 247 8.71 6.83 -27.03
C TYR A 247 9.13 5.39 -27.31
N ASP A 248 9.62 4.72 -26.27
CA ASP A 248 9.99 3.31 -26.32
C ASP A 248 8.75 2.42 -26.13
N SER A 249 7.91 2.79 -25.16
CA SER A 249 6.70 2.04 -24.79
C SER A 249 5.50 2.96 -24.59
N LYS A 250 4.32 2.38 -24.83
CA LYS A 250 3.03 3.02 -24.60
C LYS A 250 2.15 2.11 -23.76
N TYR A 251 1.55 2.70 -22.73
CA TYR A 251 0.77 1.98 -21.73
C TYR A 251 -0.63 2.57 -21.59
N LEU A 252 -1.57 1.71 -21.20
CA LEU A 252 -2.82 2.12 -20.58
C LEU A 252 -2.77 1.74 -19.10
N PHE A 253 -2.84 2.73 -18.22
CA PHE A 253 -3.09 2.52 -16.80
C PHE A 253 -4.58 2.61 -16.54
N VAL A 254 -5.18 1.54 -16.03
CA VAL A 254 -6.62 1.49 -15.74
C VAL A 254 -6.83 1.37 -14.24
N THR A 255 -7.49 2.36 -13.65
CA THR A 255 -7.99 2.31 -12.28
C THR A 255 -9.47 2.03 -12.31
N ILE A 256 -9.94 1.10 -11.48
CA ILE A 256 -11.37 0.80 -11.31
C ILE A 256 -11.70 0.88 -9.84
N ASN A 257 -12.67 1.72 -9.50
CA ASN A 257 -13.30 1.74 -8.20
C ASN A 257 -14.68 1.09 -8.32
N SER A 258 -14.88 0.00 -7.59
CA SER A 258 -16.20 -0.63 -7.49
C SER A 258 -16.98 -0.02 -6.34
N GLY A 259 -18.30 -0.15 -6.39
CA GLY A 259 -19.12 0.00 -5.21
C GLY A 259 -18.77 -1.03 -4.11
N GLN A 260 -19.54 -0.97 -3.03
CA GLN A 260 -19.35 -1.78 -1.83
C GLN A 260 -19.49 -3.28 -2.13
N LEU A 261 -18.51 -4.09 -1.72
CA LEU A 261 -18.59 -5.55 -1.86
C LEU A 261 -19.26 -6.23 -0.67
N GLU A 262 -18.85 -5.81 0.53
CA GLU A 262 -19.32 -6.26 1.83
C GLU A 262 -19.16 -5.09 2.81
N ASN A 263 -19.74 -5.18 4.01
CA ASN A 263 -19.72 -4.16 5.07
C ASN A 263 -18.54 -3.16 5.04
N ASP A 264 -18.84 -1.97 4.52
CA ASP A 264 -17.99 -0.81 4.19
C ASP A 264 -16.67 -1.07 3.43
N HIS A 265 -16.57 -2.21 2.75
CA HIS A 265 -15.38 -2.68 2.06
C HIS A 265 -15.45 -2.41 0.55
N TYR A 266 -14.56 -1.54 0.07
CA TYR A 266 -14.54 -1.05 -1.31
C TYR A 266 -13.24 -1.46 -2.02
N PRO A 267 -13.32 -2.21 -3.13
CA PRO A 267 -12.15 -2.66 -3.86
C PRO A 267 -11.68 -1.61 -4.86
N ILE A 268 -10.36 -1.47 -4.95
CA ILE A 268 -9.70 -0.78 -6.05
C ILE A 268 -8.91 -1.79 -6.85
N TYR A 269 -9.08 -1.73 -8.17
CA TYR A 269 -8.32 -2.52 -9.12
C TYR A 269 -7.46 -1.60 -9.97
N GLU A 270 -6.20 -1.96 -10.16
CA GLU A 270 -5.27 -1.26 -11.04
C GLU A 270 -4.71 -2.25 -12.05
N PHE A 271 -4.71 -1.88 -13.33
CA PHE A 271 -4.19 -2.67 -14.43
C PHE A 271 -3.20 -1.83 -15.24
N LEU A 272 -2.13 -2.46 -15.70
CA LEU A 272 -1.24 -1.91 -16.71
C LEU A 272 -1.39 -2.77 -17.96
N ILE A 273 -1.73 -2.12 -19.07
CA ILE A 273 -1.90 -2.76 -20.37
C ILE A 273 -0.84 -2.20 -21.32
N GLU A 274 -0.14 -3.09 -22.01
CA GLU A 274 0.82 -2.81 -23.08
C GLU A 274 0.48 -3.72 -24.25
N ASP A 275 0.49 -3.21 -25.48
CA ASP A 275 0.20 -4.00 -26.69
C ASP A 275 -1.08 -4.87 -26.63
N ASN A 276 -2.14 -4.34 -26.00
CA ASN A 276 -3.40 -5.03 -25.75
C ASN A 276 -3.30 -6.29 -24.86
N GLU A 277 -2.30 -6.35 -23.98
CA GLU A 277 -2.16 -7.38 -22.96
C GLU A 277 -2.04 -6.77 -21.57
N ILE A 278 -2.67 -7.40 -20.57
CA ILE A 278 -2.50 -6.99 -19.17
C ILE A 278 -1.13 -7.51 -18.70
N VAL A 279 -0.15 -6.61 -18.63
CA VAL A 279 1.23 -6.92 -18.19
C VAL A 279 1.37 -6.87 -16.67
N LYS A 280 0.58 -6.03 -15.98
CA LYS A 280 0.52 -5.97 -14.52
C LYS A 280 -0.91 -5.74 -14.03
N LYS A 281 -1.22 -6.26 -12.84
CA LYS A 281 -2.48 -6.00 -12.15
C LYS A 281 -2.30 -6.08 -10.65
N GLN A 282 -3.03 -5.24 -9.92
CA GLN A 282 -3.08 -5.29 -8.46
C GLN A 282 -4.46 -4.89 -7.94
N LYS A 283 -4.78 -5.40 -6.75
CA LYS A 283 -6.04 -5.15 -6.06
C LYS A 283 -5.74 -4.89 -4.60
N TYR A 284 -6.42 -3.90 -4.06
CA TYR A 284 -6.42 -3.59 -2.64
C TYR A 284 -7.78 -3.00 -2.28
N PHE A 285 -8.01 -2.80 -1.00
CA PHE A 285 -9.29 -2.31 -0.53
C PHE A 285 -9.13 -1.10 0.39
N TYR A 286 -10.20 -0.32 0.50
CA TYR A 286 -10.36 0.67 1.54
C TYR A 286 -11.72 0.47 2.22
N ASP A 287 -11.77 0.89 3.47
CA ASP A 287 -12.95 0.91 4.33
C ASP A 287 -13.42 2.37 4.48
N LEU A 288 -14.73 2.61 4.55
CA LEU A 288 -15.33 3.94 4.82
C LEU A 288 -15.88 4.09 6.25
N ALA A 289 -16.13 2.99 6.97
CA ALA A 289 -16.66 3.02 8.32
C ALA A 289 -16.38 1.70 9.04
N GLY A 290 -15.39 1.71 9.94
CA GLY A 290 -15.09 0.55 10.77
C GLY A 290 -13.67 0.55 11.30
N ILE A 291 -12.75 0.07 10.47
CA ILE A 291 -11.32 -0.06 10.81
C ILE A 291 -10.44 0.70 9.82
N GLU A 292 -10.94 1.82 9.31
CA GLU A 292 -10.24 2.73 8.38
C GLU A 292 -8.76 2.91 8.73
N GLY A 293 -7.89 2.63 7.77
CA GLY A 293 -6.45 2.79 7.92
C GLY A 293 -5.78 1.86 8.93
N ALA A 294 -6.52 0.92 9.54
CA ALA A 294 -6.00 -0.08 10.48
C ALA A 294 -5.26 -1.23 9.74
N GLU A 295 -4.41 -0.86 8.79
CA GLU A 295 -3.54 -1.76 8.04
C GLU A 295 -2.39 -2.25 8.94
N TYR A 296 -1.82 -3.41 8.60
CA TYR A 296 -0.72 -4.04 9.33
C TYR A 296 0.46 -3.09 9.52
N SER A 297 0.81 -2.31 8.50
CA SER A 297 1.89 -1.33 8.57
C SER A 297 1.74 -0.36 9.75
N LEU A 298 0.50 0.00 10.11
CA LEU A 298 0.17 0.84 11.25
C LEU A 298 0.07 0.05 12.56
N LEU A 299 -0.68 -1.05 12.54
CA LEU A 299 -1.04 -1.77 13.76
C LEU A 299 0.10 -2.61 14.32
N ALA A 300 1.03 -3.08 13.48
CA ALA A 300 2.08 -3.99 13.89
C ALA A 300 2.96 -3.43 15.03
N PRO A 301 3.53 -2.21 14.96
CA PRO A 301 4.31 -1.66 16.06
C PRO A 301 3.55 -1.60 17.40
N ILE A 302 2.24 -1.34 17.36
CA ILE A 302 1.37 -1.28 18.53
C ILE A 302 1.15 -2.70 19.08
N ALA A 303 0.71 -3.64 18.24
CA ALA A 303 0.46 -5.02 18.61
C ALA A 303 1.72 -5.71 19.16
N GLU A 304 2.88 -5.46 18.54
CA GLU A 304 4.18 -5.99 18.96
C GLU A 304 4.64 -5.44 20.31
N THR A 305 4.31 -4.18 20.62
CA THR A 305 4.62 -3.63 21.94
C THR A 305 3.65 -4.13 23.00
N THR A 306 2.36 -4.26 22.66
CA THR A 306 1.35 -4.84 23.55
C THR A 306 1.72 -6.28 23.91
N ILE A 307 2.11 -7.12 22.94
CA ILE A 307 2.53 -8.50 23.20
C ILE A 307 3.85 -8.56 23.98
N LEU A 308 4.74 -7.55 23.83
CA LEU A 308 5.92 -7.42 24.68
C LEU A 308 5.57 -7.14 26.14
N ILE A 309 4.63 -6.22 26.40
CA ILE A 309 4.15 -5.89 27.75
C ILE A 309 3.48 -7.12 28.39
N LEU A 310 2.61 -7.81 27.64
CA LEU A 310 2.00 -9.06 28.09
C LEU A 310 3.05 -10.13 28.39
N SER A 311 4.08 -10.24 27.53
CA SER A 311 5.19 -11.17 27.74
C SER A 311 5.96 -10.87 29.01
N LEU A 312 6.18 -9.58 29.33
CA LEU A 312 6.83 -9.15 30.56
C LEU A 312 6.03 -9.57 31.80
N ILE A 313 4.72 -9.35 31.79
CA ILE A 313 3.80 -9.73 32.88
C ILE A 313 3.80 -11.25 33.08
N LEU A 314 3.56 -12.02 32.01
CA LEU A 314 3.51 -13.48 32.06
C LEU A 314 4.85 -14.07 32.51
N PHE A 315 5.96 -13.52 32.03
CA PHE A 315 7.30 -13.94 32.45
C PHE A 315 7.55 -13.64 33.94
N GLY A 316 7.08 -12.50 34.44
CA GLY A 316 7.15 -12.13 35.86
C GLY A 316 6.37 -13.10 36.75
N ILE A 317 5.12 -13.41 36.37
CA ILE A 317 4.27 -14.40 37.06
C ILE A 317 4.94 -15.77 37.07
N TYR A 318 5.44 -16.23 35.93
CA TYR A 318 6.17 -17.49 35.81
C TYR A 318 7.37 -17.56 36.77
N LYS A 319 8.18 -16.49 36.85
CA LYS A 319 9.32 -16.43 37.77
C LYS A 319 8.89 -16.42 39.24
N LEU A 320 7.81 -15.73 39.57
CA LEU A 320 7.25 -15.70 40.92
C LEU A 320 6.78 -17.10 41.35
N ILE A 321 6.04 -17.80 40.50
CA ILE A 321 5.56 -19.17 40.75
C ILE A 321 6.73 -20.11 41.05
N ILE A 322 7.79 -20.06 40.23
CA ILE A 322 9.00 -20.88 40.46
C ILE A 322 9.65 -20.55 41.81
N LYS A 323 9.77 -19.26 42.15
CA LYS A 323 10.37 -18.83 43.42
C LYS A 323 9.55 -19.34 44.62
N LEU A 324 8.22 -19.17 44.59
CA LEU A 324 7.32 -19.64 45.64
C LEU A 324 7.38 -21.16 45.80
N ARG A 325 7.37 -21.90 44.68
CA ARG A 325 7.50 -23.36 44.71
C ARG A 325 8.83 -23.82 45.33
N LYS A 326 9.93 -23.14 45.00
CA LYS A 326 11.24 -23.46 45.57
C LYS A 326 11.27 -23.21 47.09
N ASN A 327 10.77 -22.06 47.54
CA ASN A 327 10.72 -21.73 48.97
C ASN A 327 9.82 -22.70 49.75
N TRP A 328 8.67 -23.08 49.19
CA TRP A 328 7.77 -24.04 49.82
C TRP A 328 8.41 -25.43 49.99
N LEU A 329 9.16 -25.89 49.00
CA LEU A 329 9.92 -27.15 49.09
C LEU A 329 11.02 -27.10 50.16
N GLN A 330 11.62 -25.92 50.40
CA GLN A 330 12.67 -25.75 51.43
C GLN A 330 12.13 -25.72 52.86
N HIS A 331 10.84 -25.37 53.06
CA HIS A 331 10.21 -25.38 54.38
C HIS A 331 9.53 -26.72 54.74
N ARG A 332 9.55 -27.70 53.83
CA ARG A 332 9.01 -29.05 54.04
C ARG A 332 10.06 -30.09 54.45
N ILE A 333 11.34 -29.72 54.39
CA ILE A 333 12.51 -30.48 54.86
C ILE A 333 12.95 -29.83 56.16
#